data_AF-A0A3A8ZWT9-F1
#
_entry.id   AF-A0A3A8ZWT9-F1
#
_cell.length_a   1.000
_cell.length_b   1.000
_cell.length_c   1.000
_cell.angle_alpha   90.00
_cell.angle_beta   90.00
_cell.angle_gamma   90.00
#
_symmetry.space_group_name_H-M   'P 1'
#
loop_
_entity.id
_entity.type
_entity.pdbx_description
1 polymer ?
#
loop_
_entity_poly.entity_id
_entity_poly.type
_entity_poly.pdbx_seq_one_letter_code
_entity_poly.pdbx_strand_id
1 'polypeptide(L)'
;MATVIRSISDLTKILESRIQQALKMTQQEIFEVIQQHITDYYKEPVFRNGTSAIPMIYDRTYKMLNSLIKTDIVKTNGTLSCSVEIDPNYLDYQYMGGASGLDIMLSANEQFHGWSIEGDMRIWDDALAELGLKPGILYIMKSNLKKCGVPIK
;
A
#
# COMPACT_ATOMS: atom_id res chain seq x y z
N MET A 1 4.04 -29.51 -19.73
CA MET A 1 4.18 -29.37 -21.21
C MET A 1 5.12 -28.22 -21.51
N ALA A 2 6.04 -28.37 -22.45
CA ALA A 2 6.91 -27.26 -22.86
C ALA A 2 6.11 -26.21 -23.63
N THR A 3 6.27 -24.93 -23.28
CA THR A 3 5.67 -23.82 -24.05
C THR A 3 6.47 -23.62 -25.33
N VAL A 4 5.86 -23.87 -26.49
CA VAL A 4 6.50 -23.67 -27.79
C VAL A 4 6.28 -22.23 -28.26
N ILE A 5 7.37 -21.47 -28.43
CA ILE A 5 7.35 -20.10 -28.94
C ILE A 5 7.54 -20.17 -30.45
N ARG A 6 6.54 -19.76 -31.23
CA ARG A 6 6.58 -19.83 -32.71
C ARG A 6 6.72 -18.46 -33.36
N SER A 7 6.53 -17.38 -32.59
CA SER A 7 6.55 -16.01 -33.07
C SER A 7 6.98 -15.02 -31.98
N ILE A 8 7.31 -13.79 -32.41
CA ILE A 8 7.51 -12.66 -31.49
C ILE A 8 6.24 -12.37 -30.69
N SER A 9 5.05 -12.55 -31.28
CA SER A 9 3.79 -12.37 -30.55
C SER A 9 3.65 -13.35 -29.38
N ASP A 10 4.05 -14.61 -29.57
CA ASP A 10 4.04 -15.61 -28.50
C ASP A 10 5.02 -15.24 -27.39
N LEU A 11 6.22 -14.79 -27.76
CA LEU A 11 7.21 -14.30 -26.81
C LEU A 11 6.68 -13.11 -26.00
N THR A 12 6.08 -12.12 -26.66
CA THR A 12 5.48 -10.95 -26.01
C THR A 12 4.39 -11.34 -25.02
N LYS A 13 3.47 -12.25 -25.40
CA LYS A 13 2.40 -12.72 -24.50
C LYS A 13 2.96 -13.41 -23.26
N ILE A 14 3.99 -14.23 -23.41
CA ILE A 14 4.64 -14.92 -22.29
C ILE A 14 5.33 -13.93 -21.37
N LEU A 15 6.08 -12.98 -21.92
CA LEU A 15 6.76 -11.95 -21.12
C LEU A 15 5.76 -11.05 -20.40
N GLU A 16 4.69 -10.61 -21.06
CA GLU A 16 3.64 -9.81 -20.44
C GLU A 16 2.97 -10.55 -19.29
N SER A 17 2.61 -11.82 -19.47
CA SER A 17 2.04 -12.64 -18.39
C SER A 17 2.98 -12.74 -17.19
N ARG A 18 4.28 -12.93 -17.41
CA ARG A 18 5.29 -12.98 -16.35
C ARG A 18 5.47 -11.62 -15.65
N ILE A 19 5.45 -10.52 -16.41
CA ILE A 19 5.54 -9.17 -15.86
C ILE A 19 4.31 -8.85 -15.01
N GLN A 20 3.10 -9.22 -15.46
CA GLN A 20 1.87 -9.06 -14.68
C GLN A 20 1.93 -9.85 -13.37
N GLN A 21 2.44 -11.09 -13.40
CA GLN A 21 2.63 -11.87 -12.18
C GLN A 21 3.64 -11.20 -11.22
N ALA A 22 4.75 -10.67 -11.74
CA ALA A 22 5.74 -9.95 -10.94
C ALA A 22 5.18 -8.65 -10.34
N LEU A 23 4.36 -7.91 -11.09
CA LEU A 23 3.63 -6.72 -10.60
C LEU A 23 2.69 -7.10 -9.47
N LYS A 24 1.90 -8.17 -9.63
CA LYS A 24 0.99 -8.66 -8.59
C LYS A 24 1.72 -9.03 -7.29
N MET A 25 2.87 -9.70 -7.39
CA MET A 25 3.69 -10.04 -6.22
C MET A 25 4.26 -8.79 -5.54
N THR A 26 4.75 -7.83 -6.34
CA THR A 26 5.29 -6.56 -5.83
C THR A 26 4.22 -5.73 -5.15
N GLN A 27 3.04 -5.63 -5.77
CA GLN A 27 1.88 -4.95 -5.21
C GLN A 27 1.44 -5.58 -3.89
N GLN A 28 1.46 -6.91 -3.79
CA GLN A 28 1.11 -7.61 -2.55
C GLN A 28 2.09 -7.28 -1.41
N GLU A 29 3.39 -7.29 -1.68
CA GLU A 29 4.42 -6.98 -0.67
C GLU A 29 4.31 -5.54 -0.17
N ILE A 30 4.10 -4.57 -1.08
CA ILE A 30 3.86 -3.18 -0.71
C ILE A 30 2.57 -3.03 0.12
N PHE A 31 1.49 -3.70 -0.29
CA PHE A 31 0.23 -3.68 0.42
C PHE A 31 0.36 -4.22 1.85
N GLU A 32 1.05 -5.34 2.05
CA GLU A 32 1.24 -5.95 3.36
C GLU A 32 2.00 -5.02 4.31
N VAL A 33 3.08 -4.38 3.86
CA VAL A 33 3.83 -3.43 4.68
C VAL A 33 2.97 -2.23 5.07
N ILE A 34 2.32 -1.57 4.11
CA ILE A 34 1.50 -0.39 4.41
C ILE A 34 0.31 -0.76 5.30
N GLN A 35 -0.35 -1.89 5.04
CA GLN A 35 -1.47 -2.35 5.86
C GLN A 35 -1.03 -2.67 7.29
N GLN A 36 0.18 -3.20 7.47
CA GLN A 36 0.75 -3.45 8.79
C GLN A 36 0.95 -2.14 9.56
N HIS A 37 1.50 -1.11 8.93
CA HIS A 37 1.66 0.22 9.53
C HIS A 37 0.32 0.86 9.91
N ILE A 38 -0.70 0.79 9.03
CA ILE A 38 -2.07 1.22 9.36
C ILE A 38 -2.59 0.44 10.57
N THR A 39 -2.38 -0.88 10.59
CA THR A 39 -2.87 -1.74 11.67
C THR A 39 -2.19 -1.42 13.00
N ASP A 40 -0.88 -1.15 12.99
CA ASP A 40 -0.10 -0.87 14.19
C ASP A 40 -0.37 0.53 14.74
N TYR A 41 -0.69 1.50 13.89
CA TYR A 41 -1.26 2.77 14.33
C TYR A 41 -2.53 2.55 15.18
N TYR A 42 -3.44 1.64 14.78
CA TYR A 42 -4.60 1.32 15.62
C TYR A 42 -4.26 0.60 16.93
N LYS A 43 -3.05 0.06 17.11
CA LYS A 43 -2.61 -0.59 18.34
C LYS A 43 -1.76 0.31 19.23
N GLU A 44 -1.39 1.49 18.74
CA GLU A 44 -0.52 2.40 19.46
C GLU A 44 -1.17 2.87 20.77
N PRO A 45 -0.52 2.68 21.94
CA PRO A 45 -1.17 2.90 23.23
C PRO A 45 -1.18 4.38 23.66
N VAL A 46 -1.48 5.33 22.77
CA VAL A 46 -1.36 6.78 23.05
C VAL A 46 -2.41 7.36 24.00
N PHE A 47 -3.48 6.61 24.30
CA PHE A 47 -4.56 7.08 25.16
C PHE A 47 -4.34 6.65 26.61
N ARG A 48 -5.05 7.32 27.53
CA ARG A 48 -5.01 7.03 28.97
C ARG A 48 -3.57 7.04 29.50
N ASN A 49 -2.83 8.12 29.24
CA ASN A 49 -1.43 8.30 29.62
C ASN A 49 -0.51 7.18 29.10
N GLY A 50 -0.64 6.79 27.83
CA GLY A 50 0.27 5.79 27.26
C GLY A 50 -0.11 4.33 27.55
N THR A 51 -1.30 4.05 28.10
CA THR A 51 -1.67 2.70 28.58
C THR A 51 -2.74 2.00 27.75
N SER A 52 -3.30 2.69 26.74
CA SER A 52 -4.43 2.16 25.98
C SER A 52 -4.42 2.67 24.54
N ALA A 53 -4.73 1.79 23.60
CA ALA A 53 -5.01 2.17 22.22
C ALA A 53 -6.45 2.64 22.00
N ILE A 54 -7.29 2.60 23.05
CA ILE A 54 -8.72 2.92 22.96
C ILE A 54 -8.94 4.39 23.32
N PRO A 55 -9.43 5.24 22.39
CA PRO A 55 -9.70 6.63 22.66
C PRO A 55 -10.80 6.82 23.71
N MET A 56 -10.74 7.93 24.44
CA MET A 56 -11.79 8.34 25.37
C MET A 56 -12.69 9.46 24.81
N ILE A 57 -12.19 10.18 23.81
CA ILE A 57 -12.77 11.44 23.32
C ILE A 57 -13.49 11.31 21.97
N TYR A 58 -13.39 10.15 21.32
CA TYR A 58 -14.10 9.83 20.09
C TYR A 58 -14.27 8.32 19.91
N ASP A 59 -15.26 7.92 19.11
CA ASP A 59 -15.47 6.52 18.73
C ASP A 59 -14.68 6.17 17.46
N ARG A 60 -13.98 5.03 17.47
CA ARG A 60 -13.24 4.55 16.30
C ARG A 60 -14.19 3.95 15.27
N THR A 61 -14.24 4.54 14.08
CA THR A 61 -15.03 4.01 12.95
C THR A 61 -14.33 2.88 12.18
N TYR A 62 -13.01 2.69 12.39
CA TYR A 62 -12.16 1.72 11.68
C TYR A 62 -12.21 1.82 10.14
N LYS A 63 -12.66 2.96 9.59
CA LYS A 63 -12.73 3.16 8.14
C LYS A 63 -11.35 3.23 7.49
N MET A 64 -10.40 3.93 8.13
CA MET A 64 -9.00 3.99 7.68
C MET A 64 -8.33 2.61 7.70
N LEU A 65 -8.66 1.77 8.68
CA LEU A 65 -8.09 0.42 8.78
C LEU A 65 -8.33 -0.42 7.52
N ASN A 66 -9.46 -0.18 6.85
CA ASN A 66 -9.90 -0.93 5.68
C ASN A 66 -9.82 -0.10 4.39
N SER A 67 -9.11 1.03 4.39
CA SER A 67 -9.07 1.95 3.25
C SER A 67 -7.95 1.67 2.27
N LEU A 68 -6.99 0.81 2.57
CA LEU A 68 -5.93 0.46 1.63
C LEU A 68 -6.47 -0.49 0.57
N ILE A 69 -6.22 -0.20 -0.70
CA ILE A 69 -6.66 -1.01 -1.84
C ILE A 69 -5.51 -1.31 -2.79
N LYS A 70 -5.74 -2.33 -3.62
CA LYS A 70 -4.91 -2.69 -4.76
C LYS A 70 -5.72 -2.48 -6.02
N THR A 71 -5.21 -1.69 -6.96
CA THR A 71 -5.86 -1.54 -8.26
C THR A 71 -5.53 -2.71 -9.18
N ASP A 72 -6.39 -2.95 -10.16
CA ASP A 72 -6.12 -3.94 -11.21
C ASP A 72 -4.88 -3.56 -12.02
N ILE A 73 -4.20 -4.57 -12.58
CA ILE A 73 -3.12 -4.34 -13.52
C ILE A 73 -3.72 -3.93 -14.86
N VAL A 74 -3.48 -2.68 -15.25
CA VAL A 74 -3.94 -2.11 -16.52
C VAL A 74 -2.79 -2.04 -17.52
N LYS A 75 -3.12 -2.20 -18.80
CA LYS A 75 -2.18 -2.01 -19.91
C LYS A 75 -2.56 -0.78 -20.71
N THR A 76 -1.69 0.23 -20.71
CA THR A 76 -1.90 1.47 -21.46
C THR A 76 -0.63 1.83 -22.22
N ASN A 77 -0.73 2.02 -23.54
CA ASN A 77 0.38 2.39 -24.42
C ASN A 77 1.63 1.49 -24.24
N GLY A 78 1.44 0.19 -24.08
CA GLY A 78 2.54 -0.77 -23.89
C GLY A 78 3.12 -0.83 -22.48
N THR A 79 2.63 0.00 -21.56
CA THR A 79 3.01 -0.03 -20.13
C THR A 79 2.00 -0.86 -19.34
N LEU A 80 2.50 -1.72 -18.46
CA LEU A 80 1.69 -2.41 -17.45
C LEU A 80 1.87 -1.68 -16.12
N SER A 81 0.77 -1.32 -15.46
CA SER A 81 0.79 -0.55 -14.21
C SER A 81 -0.31 -1.01 -13.27
N CYS A 82 -0.04 -0.89 -11.97
CA CYS A 82 -0.99 -1.06 -10.88
C CYS A 82 -0.53 -0.17 -9.71
N SER A 83 -1.42 0.06 -8.75
CA SER A 83 -1.19 0.89 -7.56
C SER A 83 -1.52 0.13 -6.29
N VAL A 84 -0.82 0.48 -5.21
CA VAL A 84 -1.32 0.33 -3.84
C VAL A 84 -1.62 1.74 -3.36
N GLU A 85 -2.87 2.00 -3.03
CA GLU A 85 -3.35 3.35 -2.73
C GLU A 85 -4.47 3.32 -1.69
N ILE A 86 -4.75 4.47 -1.10
CA ILE A 86 -5.93 4.64 -0.26
C ILE A 86 -7.14 4.80 -1.17
N ASP A 87 -8.22 4.06 -0.86
CA ASP A 87 -9.48 4.11 -1.59
C ASP A 87 -9.94 5.56 -1.72
N PRO A 88 -10.10 6.08 -2.96
CA PRO A 88 -10.60 7.44 -3.17
C PRO A 88 -11.93 7.71 -2.46
N ASN A 89 -12.81 6.70 -2.37
CA ASN A 89 -14.08 6.85 -1.65
C ASN A 89 -13.87 7.05 -0.14
N TYR A 90 -12.80 6.48 0.42
CA TYR A 90 -12.41 6.75 1.79
C TYR A 90 -11.82 8.15 1.93
N LEU A 91 -10.98 8.60 0.99
CA LEU A 91 -10.43 9.96 1.04
C LEU A 91 -11.54 11.03 1.08
N ASP A 92 -12.62 10.82 0.32
CA ASP A 92 -13.79 11.70 0.27
C ASP A 92 -14.76 11.51 1.46
N TYR A 93 -14.62 10.43 2.23
CA TYR A 93 -15.51 10.11 3.34
C TYR A 93 -15.48 11.20 4.42
N GLN A 94 -16.66 11.65 4.85
CA GLN A 94 -16.80 12.67 5.88
C GLN A 94 -17.11 12.03 7.23
N TYR A 95 -16.23 12.28 8.20
CA TYR A 95 -16.45 11.91 9.59
C TYR A 95 -17.45 12.87 10.26
N MET A 96 -18.14 12.38 11.30
CA MET A 96 -18.90 13.24 12.19
C MET A 96 -17.93 14.23 12.86
N GLY A 97 -18.08 15.52 12.59
CA GLY A 97 -17.10 16.55 12.97
C GLY A 97 -16.46 17.29 11.79
N GLY A 98 -16.70 16.84 10.56
CA GLY A 98 -16.35 17.57 9.33
C GLY A 98 -14.96 17.29 8.75
N ALA A 99 -14.18 16.39 9.37
CA ALA A 99 -12.92 15.92 8.79
C ALA A 99 -13.18 14.90 7.66
N SER A 100 -12.44 15.01 6.57
CA SER A 100 -12.41 14.03 5.50
C SER A 100 -11.46 12.86 5.84
N GLY A 101 -11.56 11.74 5.11
CA GLY A 101 -10.58 10.66 5.22
C GLY A 101 -9.18 11.10 4.82
N LEU A 102 -9.06 12.04 3.87
CA LEU A 102 -7.78 12.67 3.55
C LEU A 102 -7.19 13.41 4.75
N ASP A 103 -7.99 14.20 5.48
CA ASP A 103 -7.53 14.93 6.66
C ASP A 103 -7.02 13.96 7.73
N ILE A 104 -7.74 12.85 7.96
CA ILE A 104 -7.32 11.80 8.90
C ILE A 104 -5.99 11.16 8.47
N MET A 105 -5.82 10.85 7.18
CA MET A 105 -4.57 10.27 6.67
C MET A 105 -3.38 11.21 6.82
N LEU A 106 -3.58 12.50 6.52
CA LEU A 106 -2.53 13.52 6.66
C LEU A 106 -2.14 13.70 8.13
N SER A 107 -3.12 13.83 9.01
CA SER A 107 -2.90 13.94 10.46
C SER A 107 -2.17 12.72 11.03
N ALA A 108 -2.55 11.51 10.61
CA ALA A 108 -1.87 10.29 11.03
C ALA A 108 -0.42 10.22 10.54
N ASN A 109 -0.10 10.80 9.37
CA ASN A 109 1.28 10.89 8.90
C ASN A 109 2.09 12.01 9.58
N GLU A 110 1.42 12.95 10.25
CA GLU A 110 2.03 13.93 11.15
C GLU A 110 2.15 13.42 12.60
N GLN A 111 2.00 12.10 12.80
CA GLN A 111 2.07 11.45 14.12
C GLN A 111 0.92 11.79 15.07
N PHE A 112 -0.25 12.17 14.55
CA PHE A 112 -1.40 12.47 15.39
C PHE A 112 -2.51 11.42 15.30
N HIS A 113 -3.08 11.11 16.47
CA HIS A 113 -4.35 10.40 16.63
C HIS A 113 -5.47 11.39 16.89
N GLY A 114 -6.52 11.32 16.08
CA GLY A 114 -7.69 12.20 16.24
C GLY A 114 -7.31 13.68 16.27
N TRP A 115 -6.34 14.08 15.44
CA TRP A 115 -5.86 15.45 15.25
C TRP A 115 -5.04 16.07 16.39
N SER A 116 -5.05 15.49 17.60
CA SER A 116 -4.60 16.20 18.80
C SER A 116 -3.80 15.36 19.79
N ILE A 117 -3.82 14.04 19.63
CA ILE A 117 -3.08 13.13 20.50
C ILE A 117 -1.81 12.70 19.77
N GLU A 118 -0.66 13.13 20.27
CA GLU A 118 0.63 12.75 19.70
C GLU A 118 0.87 11.23 19.85
N GLY A 119 1.43 10.65 18.80
CA GLY A 119 1.98 9.31 18.77
C GLY A 119 3.39 9.32 18.18
N ASP A 120 3.90 8.15 17.87
CA ASP A 120 5.26 7.91 17.43
C ASP A 120 5.33 7.58 15.92
N MET A 121 4.20 7.16 15.32
CA MET A 121 4.16 6.58 13.97
C MET A 121 3.76 7.58 12.90
N ARG A 122 4.45 7.55 11.76
CA ARG A 122 4.03 8.20 10.51
C ARG A 122 3.67 7.11 9.51
N ILE A 123 2.38 6.78 9.43
CA ILE A 123 1.90 5.60 8.70
C ILE A 123 2.54 5.46 7.31
N TRP A 124 2.59 6.54 6.53
CA TRP A 124 3.04 6.48 5.15
C TRP A 124 4.56 6.58 5.04
N ASP A 125 5.16 7.55 5.72
CA ASP A 125 6.60 7.79 5.62
C ASP A 125 7.41 6.62 6.19
N ASP A 126 6.97 6.04 7.30
CA ASP A 126 7.66 4.92 7.93
C ASP A 126 7.49 3.63 7.10
N ALA A 127 6.30 3.39 6.55
CA ALA A 127 6.07 2.25 5.63
C ALA A 127 6.91 2.37 4.35
N LEU A 128 6.98 3.56 3.76
CA LEU A 128 7.82 3.78 2.57
C LEU A 128 9.31 3.66 2.89
N ALA A 129 9.74 4.12 4.06
CA ALA A 129 11.12 3.96 4.51
C ALA A 129 11.48 2.47 4.70
N GLU A 130 10.59 1.67 5.29
CA GLU A 130 10.74 0.21 5.44
C GLU A 130 10.83 -0.50 4.09
N LEU A 131 10.02 -0.08 3.11
CA LEU A 131 10.09 -0.55 1.72
C LEU A 131 11.36 -0.09 0.98
N GLY A 132 12.25 0.67 1.63
CA GLY A 132 13.49 1.19 1.06
C GLY A 132 13.25 2.30 0.04
N LEU A 133 12.11 3.01 0.13
CA LEU A 133 11.67 4.06 -0.79
C LEU A 133 11.70 3.56 -2.26
N LYS A 134 11.90 4.47 -3.21
CA LYS A 134 12.01 4.14 -4.64
C LYS A 134 13.08 3.07 -4.93
N PRO A 135 14.32 3.12 -4.37
CA PRO A 135 15.32 2.09 -4.63
C PRO A 135 14.88 0.69 -4.17
N GLY A 136 14.29 0.58 -2.98
CA GLY A 136 13.82 -0.69 -2.43
C GLY A 136 12.63 -1.26 -3.19
N ILE A 137 11.65 -0.42 -3.55
CA ILE A 137 10.52 -0.83 -4.40
C ILE A 137 11.01 -1.33 -5.78
N LEU A 138 11.98 -0.64 -6.39
CA LEU A 138 12.59 -1.10 -7.64
C LEU A 138 13.34 -2.43 -7.46
N TYR A 139 14.00 -2.62 -6.33
CA TYR A 139 14.66 -3.88 -5.98
C TYR A 139 13.64 -5.02 -5.84
N ILE A 140 12.54 -4.81 -5.13
CA ILE A 140 11.44 -5.78 -4.98
C ILE A 140 10.90 -6.17 -6.36
N MET A 141 10.58 -5.18 -7.21
CA MET A 141 10.09 -5.46 -8.56
C MET A 141 11.08 -6.26 -9.39
N LYS A 142 12.37 -5.92 -9.36
CA LYS A 142 13.43 -6.68 -10.03
C LYS A 142 13.53 -8.11 -9.47
N SER A 143 13.46 -8.28 -8.16
CA SER A 143 13.49 -9.60 -7.54
C SER A 143 12.32 -10.45 -8.03
N ASN A 144 11.11 -9.90 -8.04
CA ASN A 144 9.91 -10.60 -8.48
C ASN A 144 9.90 -10.90 -9.99
N LEU A 145 10.43 -9.99 -10.83
CA LEU A 145 10.65 -10.26 -12.25
C LEU A 145 11.58 -11.47 -12.47
N LYS A 146 12.69 -11.55 -11.73
CA LYS A 146 13.61 -12.70 -11.78
C LYS A 146 12.92 -13.99 -11.33
N LYS A 147 12.15 -13.96 -10.23
CA LYS A 147 11.36 -15.11 -9.76
C LYS A 147 10.34 -15.59 -10.81
N CYS A 148 9.74 -14.67 -11.57
CA CYS A 148 8.83 -14.99 -12.66
C CYS A 148 9.53 -15.39 -13.97
N GLY A 149 10.87 -15.52 -13.98
CA GLY A 149 11.64 -15.93 -15.15
C GLY A 149 11.74 -14.86 -16.23
N VAL A 150 11.67 -13.58 -15.87
CA VAL A 150 11.96 -12.46 -16.79
C VAL A 150 13.47 -12.16 -16.72
N PRO A 151 14.20 -12.24 -17.84
CA PRO A 151 15.64 -12.01 -17.84
C PRO A 151 15.93 -10.50 -17.78
N ILE A 152 16.27 -10.02 -16.59
CA ILE A 152 16.66 -8.63 -16.34
C ILE A 152 18.09 -8.56 -15.78
N LYS A 153 18.86 -7.57 -16.25
CA LYS A 153 20.22 -7.28 -15.80
C LYS A 153 20.20 -6.46 -14.51
#